data_AF-A0A183MP64-F1
#
_entry.id   AF-A0A183MP64-F1
#
_cell.length_a   1.000
_cell.length_b   1.000
_cell.length_c   1.000
_cell.angle_alpha   90.00
_cell.angle_beta   90.00
_cell.angle_gamma   90.00
#
_symmetry.space_group_name_H-M   'P 1'
#
loop_
_entity.id
_entity.type
_entity.pdbx_description
1 polymer ?
#
loop_
_entity_poly.entity_id
_entity_poly.type
_entity_poly.pdbx_seq_one_letter_code
_entity_poly.pdbx_strand_id
1 'polypeptide(L)'
;MASNELDENWSLFRNELTEAPTRAQWIVSSTAPGSSIGYDGRQIPYTGIETLQKELAGVEAELGILPNCNGIQNPLSRQLVNIPNTNLVDLVWESMSELQIENVSRPIRSSNPLLFIPVSFSGSNWQQKIDRVRNMMKVKGAELLVLSALDEIAWLFNLRGSDILYNPVFYAYAIVSLNKIDLFLNPKTVDQTPRLDDYLSDKQYSVKIHPYSEFFNYLETVVHNSPEKHLPLQPSRVWLDISASYAIVTKIPENQRLFHISPVAEMKSIKSLSELNGIREIHITDSLVLCDFLAWLEDEANQINNNSCCKQSHDYKPIKPNTVNGAGLPVITPPLVLTEASTAQYLDELRSQAKDFFSLSFSTISCADANGAIIHYHPVEGQSAPITNTSIYLVDSGGQYLTGTTDVTRTIHLGEPTLEQKNCYTTVLKAHIALAMQVSDNLFLNN
;
A
#
# COMPACT_ATOMS: atom_id res chain seq x y z
N MET A 1 3.10 -8.32 -18.16
CA MET A 1 3.93 -8.47 -16.95
C MET A 1 4.07 -9.94 -16.57
N ALA A 2 3.06 -10.59 -15.99
CA ALA A 2 3.18 -11.99 -15.54
C ALA A 2 3.76 -12.97 -16.58
N SER A 3 3.31 -12.92 -17.84
CA SER A 3 3.85 -13.79 -18.92
C SER A 3 5.32 -13.52 -19.29
N ASN A 4 5.89 -12.39 -18.87
CA ASN A 4 7.30 -12.06 -19.10
C ASN A 4 8.18 -12.42 -17.91
N GLU A 5 7.60 -12.55 -16.70
CA GLU A 5 8.33 -12.81 -15.46
C GLU A 5 8.31 -14.29 -15.05
N LEU A 6 7.24 -14.99 -15.41
CA LEU A 6 7.06 -16.41 -15.09
C LEU A 6 7.75 -17.28 -16.14
N ASP A 7 8.48 -18.30 -15.67
CA ASP A 7 9.05 -19.34 -16.52
C ASP A 7 8.01 -20.43 -16.86
N GLU A 8 8.46 -21.48 -17.56
CA GLU A 8 7.61 -22.60 -18.01
C GLU A 8 7.06 -23.48 -16.88
N ASN A 9 7.52 -23.32 -15.63
CA ASN A 9 7.00 -24.08 -14.48
C ASN A 9 5.66 -23.54 -13.97
N TRP A 10 5.23 -22.37 -14.43
CA TRP A 10 4.04 -21.68 -13.92
C TRP A 10 2.88 -21.69 -14.93
N SER A 11 1.67 -21.87 -14.39
CA SER A 11 0.42 -21.69 -15.14
C SER A 11 -0.25 -20.39 -14.73
N LEU A 12 -0.48 -19.49 -15.69
CA LEU A 12 -1.11 -18.19 -15.45
C LEU A 12 -2.64 -18.28 -15.55
N PHE A 13 -3.33 -18.04 -14.43
CA PHE A 13 -4.79 -17.87 -14.40
C PHE A 13 -5.15 -16.38 -14.33
N ARG A 14 -6.06 -15.93 -15.20
CA ARG A 14 -6.50 -14.53 -15.28
C ARG A 14 -7.85 -14.38 -14.59
N ASN A 15 -7.86 -13.78 -13.40
CA ASN A 15 -9.05 -13.69 -12.52
C ASN A 15 -10.27 -13.00 -13.13
N GLU A 16 -10.09 -12.19 -14.18
CA GLU A 16 -11.19 -11.43 -14.82
C GLU A 16 -11.86 -12.16 -15.99
N LEU A 17 -11.30 -13.30 -16.42
CA LEU A 17 -11.91 -14.11 -17.47
C LEU A 17 -12.89 -15.10 -16.84
N THR A 18 -14.13 -15.10 -17.32
CA THR A 18 -15.19 -16.04 -16.89
C THR A 18 -14.81 -17.51 -17.07
N GLU A 19 -13.83 -17.80 -17.93
CA GLU A 19 -13.33 -19.14 -18.22
C GLU A 19 -12.27 -19.63 -17.20
N ALA A 20 -11.69 -18.74 -16.40
CA ALA A 20 -10.67 -19.12 -15.43
C ALA A 20 -11.32 -19.79 -14.20
N PRO A 21 -10.81 -20.94 -13.74
CA PRO A 21 -11.34 -21.57 -12.54
C PRO A 21 -11.13 -20.68 -11.32
N THR A 22 -12.12 -20.65 -10.43
CA THR A 22 -11.93 -20.11 -9.08
C THR A 22 -10.85 -20.89 -8.34
N ARG A 23 -10.27 -20.30 -7.29
CA ARG A 23 -9.25 -20.96 -6.46
C ARG A 23 -9.74 -22.30 -5.91
N ALA A 24 -11.00 -22.36 -5.46
CA ALA A 24 -11.63 -23.59 -4.97
C ALA A 24 -11.77 -24.65 -6.07
N GLN A 25 -12.27 -24.28 -7.26
CA GLN A 25 -12.37 -25.19 -8.40
C GLN A 25 -11.01 -25.76 -8.80
N TRP A 26 -9.99 -24.88 -8.87
CA TRP A 26 -8.64 -25.30 -9.20
C TRP A 26 -8.10 -26.30 -8.16
N ILE A 27 -8.18 -25.98 -6.85
CA ILE A 27 -7.75 -26.89 -5.78
C ILE A 27 -8.43 -28.26 -5.90
N VAL A 28 -9.75 -28.30 -6.09
CA VAL A 28 -10.51 -29.55 -6.20
C VAL A 28 -10.07 -30.36 -7.43
N SER A 29 -9.83 -29.70 -8.57
CA SER A 29 -9.38 -30.37 -9.79
C SER A 29 -7.93 -30.85 -9.73
N SER A 30 -7.07 -30.19 -8.95
CA SER A 30 -5.62 -30.41 -8.91
C SER A 30 -5.13 -31.25 -7.74
N THR A 31 -6.00 -31.64 -6.81
CA THR A 31 -5.61 -32.43 -5.63
C THR A 31 -6.56 -33.61 -5.42
N ALA A 32 -6.12 -34.64 -4.68
CA ALA A 32 -6.97 -35.78 -4.36
C ALA A 32 -8.03 -35.40 -3.29
N PRO A 33 -9.17 -36.10 -3.24
CA PRO A 33 -10.09 -36.01 -2.10
C PRO A 33 -9.35 -36.27 -0.78
N GLY A 34 -9.70 -35.52 0.28
CA GLY A 34 -9.06 -35.62 1.59
C GLY A 34 -7.67 -34.96 1.71
N SER A 35 -7.16 -34.32 0.65
CA SER A 35 -5.87 -33.61 0.71
C SER A 35 -5.88 -32.45 1.71
N SER A 36 -4.72 -32.20 2.33
CA SER A 36 -4.46 -31.03 3.18
C SER A 36 -3.86 -29.90 2.35
N ILE A 37 -4.42 -28.70 2.49
CA ILE A 37 -4.02 -27.48 1.78
C ILE A 37 -3.45 -26.50 2.81
N GLY A 38 -2.13 -26.35 2.80
CA GLY A 38 -1.41 -25.49 3.75
C GLY A 38 -1.50 -24.01 3.40
N TYR A 39 -1.57 -23.15 4.41
CA TYR A 39 -1.45 -21.69 4.25
C TYR A 39 -0.76 -21.02 5.43
N ASP A 40 -0.14 -19.85 5.20
CA ASP A 40 0.38 -18.99 6.27
C ASP A 40 -0.71 -18.03 6.75
N GLY A 41 -1.24 -18.28 7.94
CA GLY A 41 -2.32 -17.48 8.53
C GLY A 41 -1.93 -16.03 8.85
N ARG A 42 -0.65 -15.65 8.80
CA ARG A 42 -0.23 -14.25 8.95
C ARG A 42 -0.39 -13.45 7.65
N GLN A 43 -0.43 -14.12 6.49
CA GLN A 43 -0.47 -13.50 5.15
C GLN A 43 -1.86 -13.45 4.52
N ILE A 44 -2.84 -14.12 5.12
CA ILE A 44 -4.20 -14.22 4.56
C ILE A 44 -5.22 -13.67 5.58
N PRO A 45 -6.17 -12.81 5.14
CA PRO A 45 -7.27 -12.38 5.98
C PRO A 45 -8.11 -13.55 6.47
N TYR A 46 -8.63 -13.47 7.69
CA TYR A 46 -9.51 -14.51 8.24
C TYR A 46 -10.74 -14.77 7.35
N THR A 47 -11.37 -13.68 6.89
CA THR A 47 -12.52 -13.72 5.98
C THR A 47 -12.19 -14.38 4.64
N GLY A 48 -10.95 -14.26 4.16
CA GLY A 48 -10.49 -14.94 2.94
C GLY A 48 -10.44 -16.46 3.11
N ILE A 49 -10.03 -16.95 4.27
CA ILE A 49 -10.03 -18.39 4.59
C ILE A 49 -11.47 -18.90 4.75
N GLU A 50 -12.35 -18.15 5.43
CA GLU A 50 -13.76 -18.54 5.56
C GLU A 50 -14.47 -18.62 4.19
N THR A 51 -14.23 -17.65 3.31
CA THR A 51 -14.76 -17.66 1.95
C THR A 51 -14.23 -18.87 1.18
N LEU A 52 -12.92 -19.10 1.18
CA LEU A 52 -12.33 -20.26 0.50
C LEU A 52 -12.88 -21.59 1.04
N GLN A 53 -13.10 -21.70 2.34
CA GLN A 53 -13.69 -22.90 2.95
C GLN A 53 -15.13 -23.14 2.47
N LYS A 54 -15.96 -22.09 2.38
CA LYS A 54 -17.33 -22.17 1.86
C LYS A 54 -17.34 -22.54 0.37
N GLU A 55 -16.48 -21.92 -0.43
CA GLU A 55 -16.34 -22.21 -1.86
C GLU A 55 -15.89 -23.66 -2.08
N LEU A 56 -14.88 -24.14 -1.34
CA LEU A 56 -14.45 -25.53 -1.41
C LEU A 56 -15.57 -26.50 -1.08
N ALA A 57 -16.33 -26.26 -0.01
CA ALA A 57 -17.46 -27.10 0.36
C ALA A 57 -18.55 -27.12 -0.73
N GLY A 58 -18.81 -25.99 -1.39
CA GLY A 58 -19.74 -25.90 -2.51
C GLY A 58 -19.30 -26.75 -3.71
N VAL A 59 -18.06 -26.58 -4.15
CA VAL A 59 -17.50 -27.35 -5.28
C VAL A 59 -17.39 -28.84 -4.96
N GLU A 60 -17.03 -29.20 -3.72
CA GLU A 60 -16.97 -30.60 -3.28
C GLU A 60 -18.36 -31.26 -3.26
N ALA A 61 -19.40 -30.52 -2.87
CA ALA A 61 -20.76 -31.02 -2.89
C ALA A 61 -21.25 -31.37 -4.29
N GLU A 62 -20.84 -30.61 -5.32
CA GLU A 62 -21.15 -30.92 -6.74
C GLU A 62 -20.54 -32.26 -7.19
N LEU A 63 -19.45 -32.70 -6.55
CA LEU A 63 -18.80 -33.98 -6.78
C LEU A 63 -19.30 -35.11 -5.87
N GLY A 64 -20.35 -34.86 -5.08
CA GLY A 64 -20.89 -35.82 -4.12
C GLY A 64 -20.07 -35.98 -2.84
N ILE A 65 -19.08 -35.13 -2.61
CA ILE A 65 -18.32 -35.07 -1.35
C ILE A 65 -19.08 -34.14 -0.41
N LEU A 66 -19.87 -34.72 0.49
CA LEU A 66 -20.67 -33.95 1.44
C LEU A 66 -19.78 -33.29 2.51
N PRO A 67 -20.14 -32.08 2.98
CA PRO A 67 -19.40 -31.41 4.05
C PRO A 67 -19.50 -32.20 5.37
N ASN A 68 -18.66 -31.82 6.33
CA ASN A 68 -18.71 -32.36 7.69
C ASN A 68 -20.12 -32.18 8.28
N CYS A 69 -20.74 -33.26 8.72
CA CYS A 69 -22.07 -33.28 9.30
C CYS A 69 -22.00 -33.68 10.77
N ASN A 70 -22.67 -32.95 11.66
CA ASN A 70 -22.77 -33.27 13.10
C ASN A 70 -21.42 -33.51 13.79
N GLY A 71 -20.37 -32.80 13.39
CA GLY A 71 -19.01 -32.93 13.95
C GLY A 71 -18.25 -34.17 13.49
N ILE A 72 -18.80 -34.98 12.59
CA ILE A 72 -18.09 -36.09 11.94
C ILE A 72 -17.35 -35.53 10.73
N GLN A 73 -16.03 -35.63 10.75
CA GLN A 73 -15.20 -35.25 9.61
C GLN A 73 -15.42 -36.24 8.45
N ASN A 74 -15.78 -35.72 7.28
CA ASN A 74 -15.73 -36.51 6.06
C ASN A 74 -14.26 -36.66 5.65
N PRO A 75 -13.69 -37.87 5.63
CA PRO A 75 -12.29 -38.07 5.27
C PRO A 75 -11.98 -37.69 3.80
N LEU A 76 -13.02 -37.53 2.96
CA LEU A 76 -12.88 -37.10 1.57
C LEU A 76 -12.89 -35.58 1.40
N SER A 77 -13.31 -34.82 2.41
CA SER A 77 -13.29 -33.35 2.36
C SER A 77 -11.86 -32.84 2.52
N ARG A 78 -11.45 -31.92 1.64
CA ARG A 78 -10.14 -31.27 1.75
C ARG A 78 -10.08 -30.37 2.98
N GLN A 79 -8.90 -30.34 3.60
CA GLN A 79 -8.70 -29.61 4.84
C GLN A 79 -7.78 -28.41 4.62
N LEU A 80 -8.25 -27.21 4.95
CA LEU A 80 -7.40 -26.03 5.02
C LEU A 80 -6.61 -26.05 6.33
N VAL A 81 -5.28 -26.06 6.24
CA VAL A 81 -4.39 -26.19 7.39
C VAL A 81 -3.52 -24.94 7.52
N ASN A 82 -3.73 -24.19 8.60
CA ASN A 82 -2.82 -23.10 8.95
C ASN A 82 -1.46 -23.68 9.37
N ILE A 83 -0.37 -23.17 8.81
CA ILE A 83 1.00 -23.50 9.22
C ILE A 83 1.47 -22.39 10.16
N PRO A 84 1.43 -22.60 11.48
CA PRO A 84 1.72 -21.52 12.43
C PRO A 84 3.23 -21.23 12.47
N ASN A 85 3.56 -19.95 12.63
CA ASN A 85 4.90 -19.45 12.94
C ASN A 85 6.01 -19.70 11.90
N THR A 86 5.74 -20.42 10.82
CA THR A 86 6.73 -20.74 9.79
C THR A 86 6.14 -20.52 8.41
N ASN A 87 6.70 -19.58 7.64
CA ASN A 87 6.43 -19.48 6.22
C ASN A 87 7.36 -20.45 5.48
N LEU A 88 6.82 -21.34 4.66
CA LEU A 88 7.62 -22.36 3.97
C LEU A 88 8.62 -21.75 2.96
N VAL A 89 8.31 -20.57 2.39
CA VAL A 89 9.22 -19.86 1.48
C VAL A 89 10.44 -19.35 2.25
N ASP A 90 10.27 -18.94 3.51
CA ASP A 90 11.40 -18.48 4.34
C ASP A 90 12.46 -19.58 4.52
N LEU A 91 12.03 -20.83 4.75
CA LEU A 91 12.95 -21.98 4.88
C LEU A 91 13.73 -22.25 3.59
N VAL A 92 13.08 -22.10 2.45
CA VAL A 92 13.72 -22.27 1.14
C VAL A 92 14.69 -21.12 0.88
N TRP A 93 14.32 -19.87 1.19
CA TRP A 93 15.21 -18.72 1.03
C TRP A 93 16.46 -18.82 1.90
N GLU A 94 16.32 -19.26 3.16
CA GLU A 94 17.46 -19.53 4.05
C GLU A 94 18.37 -20.59 3.44
N SER A 95 17.80 -21.71 2.98
CA SER A 95 18.56 -22.79 2.34
C SER A 95 19.27 -22.32 1.05
N MET A 96 18.61 -21.53 0.21
CA MET A 96 19.21 -20.99 -1.02
C MET A 96 20.35 -20.01 -0.74
N SER A 97 20.23 -19.22 0.33
CA SER A 97 21.27 -18.30 0.78
C SER A 97 22.51 -19.08 1.29
N GLU A 98 22.30 -20.16 2.03
CA GLU A 98 23.37 -21.07 2.48
C GLU A 98 24.09 -21.76 1.31
N LEU A 99 23.35 -22.10 0.26
CA LEU A 99 23.87 -22.69 -0.98
C LEU A 99 24.57 -21.67 -1.90
N GLN A 100 24.64 -20.39 -1.51
CA GLN A 100 25.29 -19.32 -2.28
C GLN A 100 24.76 -19.18 -3.72
N ILE A 101 23.46 -19.40 -3.93
CA ILE A 101 22.85 -19.14 -5.23
C ILE A 101 22.95 -17.64 -5.53
N GLU A 102 23.60 -17.28 -6.64
CA GLU A 102 23.81 -15.88 -7.01
C GLU A 102 22.48 -15.10 -7.05
N ASN A 103 22.49 -13.90 -6.49
CA ASN A 103 21.36 -12.98 -6.43
C ASN A 103 20.12 -13.48 -5.66
N VAL A 104 20.24 -14.56 -4.88
CA VAL A 104 19.17 -15.05 -4.00
C VAL A 104 19.56 -14.82 -2.54
N SER A 105 19.03 -13.75 -1.96
CA SER A 105 19.10 -13.51 -0.52
C SER A 105 17.78 -12.91 -0.03
N ARG A 106 17.31 -13.37 1.13
CA ARG A 106 16.13 -12.79 1.76
C ARG A 106 16.43 -11.36 2.21
N PRO A 107 15.69 -10.34 1.74
CA PRO A 107 15.89 -8.97 2.21
C PRO A 107 15.65 -8.87 3.72
N ILE A 108 16.52 -8.12 4.40
CA ILE A 108 16.34 -7.84 5.82
C ILE A 108 15.19 -6.86 5.98
N ARG A 109 14.27 -7.16 6.90
CA ARG A 109 13.17 -6.24 7.23
C ARG A 109 13.72 -4.93 7.79
N SER A 110 13.36 -3.81 7.15
CA SER A 110 13.68 -2.46 7.62
C SER A 110 13.15 -2.22 9.03
N SER A 111 13.89 -1.40 9.77
CA SER A 111 13.58 -0.99 11.15
C SER A 111 14.17 0.40 11.37
N ASN A 112 13.60 1.35 10.65
CA ASN A 112 14.10 2.72 10.53
C ASN A 112 13.55 3.62 11.67
N PRO A 113 14.19 4.76 11.97
CA PRO A 113 13.70 5.72 12.95
C PRO A 113 12.34 6.33 12.55
N LEU A 114 11.56 6.74 13.56
CA LEU A 114 10.26 7.36 13.36
C LEU A 114 10.34 8.88 13.23
N LEU A 115 9.41 9.45 12.47
CA LEU A 115 9.20 10.88 12.32
C LEU A 115 7.94 11.32 13.08
N PHE A 116 8.03 12.42 13.82
CA PHE A 116 6.91 13.02 14.55
C PHE A 116 6.18 14.04 13.67
N ILE A 117 4.88 13.87 13.52
CA ILE A 117 4.05 14.76 12.72
C ILE A 117 3.49 15.88 13.60
N PRO A 118 3.75 17.16 13.27
CA PRO A 118 3.35 18.26 14.12
C PRO A 118 1.82 18.44 14.12
N VAL A 119 1.28 18.83 15.28
CA VAL A 119 -0.15 19.10 15.48
C VAL A 119 -0.66 20.21 14.56
N SER A 120 0.21 21.16 14.19
CA SER A 120 -0.12 22.20 13.21
C SER A 120 -0.58 21.63 11.87
N PHE A 121 -0.07 20.46 11.48
CA PHE A 121 -0.51 19.74 10.29
C PHE A 121 -1.61 18.71 10.59
N SER A 122 -1.41 17.83 11.57
CA SER A 122 -2.36 16.73 11.83
C SER A 122 -3.71 17.20 12.40
N GLY A 123 -3.83 18.47 12.80
CA GLY A 123 -5.05 19.11 13.30
C GLY A 123 -5.48 18.65 14.69
N SER A 124 -4.90 17.57 15.21
CA SER A 124 -5.18 17.00 16.53
C SER A 124 -3.99 16.19 17.03
N ASN A 125 -3.76 16.22 18.34
CA ASN A 125 -2.75 15.35 18.95
C ASN A 125 -3.25 13.89 19.02
N TRP A 126 -2.34 12.96 19.32
CA TRP A 126 -2.69 11.54 19.36
C TRP A 126 -3.66 11.20 20.50
N GLN A 127 -3.60 11.94 21.62
CA GLN A 127 -4.50 11.77 22.76
C GLN A 127 -5.96 12.05 22.37
N GLN A 128 -6.22 13.15 21.68
CA GLN A 128 -7.55 13.51 21.16
C GLN A 128 -8.08 12.46 20.18
N LYS A 129 -7.20 11.88 19.36
CA LYS A 129 -7.56 10.78 18.47
C LYS A 129 -7.94 9.52 19.25
N ILE A 130 -7.16 9.17 20.29
CA ILE A 130 -7.48 8.07 21.20
C ILE A 130 -8.82 8.27 21.89
N ASP A 131 -9.16 9.48 22.33
CA ASP A 131 -10.47 9.75 22.96
C ASP A 131 -11.62 9.47 22.00
N ARG A 132 -11.50 9.90 20.74
CA ARG A 132 -12.50 9.65 19.71
C ARG A 132 -12.62 8.15 19.42
N VAL A 133 -11.49 7.45 19.28
CA VAL A 133 -11.47 5.99 19.11
C VAL A 133 -12.16 5.30 20.29
N ARG A 134 -11.82 5.65 21.54
CA ARG A 134 -12.45 5.07 22.74
C ARG A 134 -13.93 5.37 22.82
N ASN A 135 -14.39 6.54 22.36
CA ASN A 135 -15.81 6.86 22.29
C ASN A 135 -16.53 5.98 21.26
N MET A 136 -15.94 5.78 20.07
CA MET A 136 -16.49 4.85 19.07
C MET A 136 -16.51 3.41 19.60
N MET A 137 -15.46 2.98 20.31
CA MET A 137 -15.41 1.67 20.97
C MET A 137 -16.55 1.52 21.98
N LYS A 138 -16.80 2.52 22.84
CA LYS A 138 -17.94 2.49 23.78
C LYS A 138 -19.28 2.37 23.08
N VAL A 139 -19.51 3.15 22.01
CA VAL A 139 -20.74 3.09 21.20
C VAL A 139 -20.94 1.72 20.57
N LYS A 140 -19.87 1.13 20.04
CA LYS A 140 -19.87 -0.23 19.48
C LYS A 140 -19.82 -1.33 20.54
N GLY A 141 -19.71 -0.98 21.83
CA GLY A 141 -19.53 -1.89 22.96
C GLY A 141 -18.33 -2.83 22.81
N ALA A 142 -17.19 -2.29 22.37
CA ALA A 142 -15.89 -2.95 22.30
C ALA A 142 -15.00 -2.49 23.47
N GLU A 143 -14.28 -3.44 24.07
CA GLU A 143 -13.35 -3.16 25.17
C GLU A 143 -11.90 -3.06 24.68
N LEU A 144 -11.61 -3.75 23.58
CA LEU A 144 -10.31 -3.78 22.92
C LEU A 144 -10.48 -3.48 21.43
N LEU A 145 -9.55 -2.72 20.88
CA LEU A 145 -9.37 -2.52 19.44
C LEU A 145 -7.97 -3.02 19.08
N VAL A 146 -7.89 -3.91 18.10
CA VAL A 146 -6.62 -4.43 17.58
C VAL A 146 -6.35 -3.79 16.22
N LEU A 147 -5.20 -3.11 16.11
CA LEU A 147 -4.75 -2.43 14.90
C LEU A 147 -3.55 -3.17 14.31
N SER A 148 -3.66 -3.55 13.04
CA SER A 148 -2.59 -4.16 12.24
C SER A 148 -2.29 -3.40 10.94
N ALA A 149 -3.16 -2.46 10.54
CA ALA A 149 -2.91 -1.58 9.41
C ALA A 149 -1.89 -0.50 9.81
N LEU A 150 -0.76 -0.44 9.12
CA LEU A 150 0.38 0.39 9.53
C LEU A 150 0.08 1.88 9.36
N ASP A 151 -0.70 2.25 8.35
CA ASP A 151 -1.15 3.62 8.10
C ASP A 151 -2.12 4.12 9.18
N GLU A 152 -2.95 3.24 9.73
CA GLU A 152 -3.80 3.56 10.88
C GLU A 152 -2.98 3.83 12.14
N ILE A 153 -2.00 2.98 12.44
CA ILE A 153 -1.11 3.16 13.59
C ILE A 153 -0.32 4.47 13.44
N ALA A 154 0.28 4.70 12.27
CA ALA A 154 0.98 5.93 11.94
C ALA A 154 0.08 7.17 12.11
N TRP A 155 -1.15 7.14 11.60
CA TRP A 155 -2.09 8.27 11.72
C TRP A 155 -2.56 8.49 13.17
N LEU A 156 -2.85 7.41 13.91
CA LEU A 156 -3.37 7.49 15.28
C LEU A 156 -2.37 8.17 16.22
N PHE A 157 -1.08 7.82 16.11
CA PHE A 157 -0.02 8.33 16.98
C PHE A 157 0.68 9.61 16.45
N ASN A 158 0.26 10.13 15.29
CA ASN A 158 0.99 11.19 14.57
C ASN A 158 2.47 10.84 14.35
N LEU A 159 2.73 9.60 13.95
CA LEU A 159 4.06 9.10 13.63
C LEU A 159 4.13 8.71 12.15
N ARG A 160 5.32 8.74 11.57
CA ARG A 160 5.62 8.18 10.24
C ARG A 160 6.91 7.39 10.30
N GLY A 161 7.12 6.52 9.32
CA GLY A 161 8.33 5.71 9.18
C GLY A 161 8.73 5.58 7.72
N SER A 162 9.71 4.72 7.45
CA SER A 162 10.21 4.44 6.10
C SER A 162 10.52 2.95 5.93
N ASP A 163 9.79 2.08 6.63
CA ASP A 163 10.08 0.64 6.58
C ASP A 163 9.61 0.00 5.26
N ILE A 164 8.61 0.61 4.61
CA ILE A 164 8.04 0.13 3.35
C ILE A 164 8.25 1.20 2.28
N LEU A 165 8.80 0.79 1.14
CA LEU A 165 9.03 1.71 0.02
C LEU A 165 7.72 2.40 -0.38
N TYR A 166 7.82 3.70 -0.66
CA TYR A 166 6.72 4.58 -1.06
C TYR A 166 5.64 4.88 -0.02
N ASN A 167 5.63 4.14 1.09
CA ASN A 167 4.61 4.22 2.11
C ASN A 167 5.26 4.68 3.42
N PRO A 168 4.95 5.90 3.92
CA PRO A 168 5.63 6.47 5.08
C PRO A 168 5.14 5.85 6.41
N VAL A 169 5.25 4.53 6.52
CA VAL A 169 4.78 3.70 7.62
C VAL A 169 5.93 2.89 8.23
N PHE A 170 5.69 2.30 9.39
CA PHE A 170 6.63 1.48 10.13
C PHE A 170 5.95 0.20 10.62
N TYR A 171 6.70 -0.90 10.71
CA TYR A 171 6.14 -2.17 11.17
C TYR A 171 5.73 -2.05 12.64
N ALA A 172 4.43 -2.18 12.88
CA ALA A 172 3.85 -2.07 14.21
C ALA A 172 2.56 -2.86 14.35
N TYR A 173 2.20 -3.15 15.60
CA TYR A 173 0.82 -3.43 16.00
C TYR A 173 0.43 -2.48 17.13
N ALA A 174 -0.86 -2.26 17.33
CA ALA A 174 -1.36 -1.59 18.51
C ALA A 174 -2.61 -2.28 19.07
N ILE A 175 -2.71 -2.34 20.40
CA ILE A 175 -3.92 -2.73 21.10
C ILE A 175 -4.37 -1.54 21.94
N VAL A 176 -5.54 -1.00 21.64
CA VAL A 176 -6.15 0.09 22.39
C VAL A 176 -7.25 -0.48 23.28
N SER A 177 -7.14 -0.28 24.58
CA SER A 177 -8.25 -0.52 25.51
C SER A 177 -8.86 0.81 25.96
N LEU A 178 -9.92 0.73 26.78
CA LEU A 178 -10.54 1.91 27.38
C LEU A 178 -9.61 2.67 28.36
N ASN A 179 -8.54 2.06 28.87
CA ASN A 179 -7.68 2.65 29.90
C ASN A 179 -6.17 2.61 29.60
N LYS A 180 -5.69 1.74 28.72
CA LYS A 180 -4.28 1.62 28.34
C LYS A 180 -4.14 1.47 26.82
N ILE A 181 -2.92 1.63 26.35
CA ILE A 181 -2.51 1.48 24.97
C ILE A 181 -1.22 0.64 24.97
N ASP A 182 -1.21 -0.43 24.20
CA ASP A 182 -0.05 -1.30 24.03
C ASP A 182 0.43 -1.17 22.58
N LEU A 183 1.63 -0.61 22.36
CA LEU A 183 2.24 -0.38 21.05
C LEU A 183 3.40 -1.35 20.85
N PHE A 184 3.42 -2.07 19.74
CA PHE A 184 4.41 -3.11 19.46
C PHE A 184 5.35 -2.65 18.35
N LEU A 185 6.62 -2.44 18.66
CA LEU A 185 7.63 -1.91 17.73
C LEU A 185 8.88 -2.78 17.74
N ASN A 186 9.67 -2.73 16.67
CA ASN A 186 11.00 -3.31 16.69
C ASN A 186 11.86 -2.55 17.71
N PRO A 187 12.57 -3.22 18.65
CA PRO A 187 13.46 -2.54 19.59
C PRO A 187 14.46 -1.59 18.92
N LYS A 188 15.00 -1.97 17.76
CA LYS A 188 15.91 -1.13 16.99
C LYS A 188 15.25 0.18 16.52
N THR A 189 13.98 0.15 16.13
CA THR A 189 13.21 1.35 15.77
C THR A 189 13.06 2.27 16.98
N VAL A 190 12.82 1.72 18.17
CA VAL A 190 12.72 2.48 19.42
C VAL A 190 14.07 3.14 19.75
N ASP A 191 15.16 2.35 19.75
CA ASP A 191 16.52 2.82 20.04
C ASP A 191 16.97 3.94 19.09
N GLN A 192 16.54 3.87 17.82
CA GLN A 192 16.86 4.85 16.78
C GLN A 192 15.92 6.05 16.76
N THR A 193 14.87 6.10 17.59
CA THR A 193 13.90 7.20 17.64
C THR A 193 14.02 7.97 18.96
N PRO A 194 14.90 9.00 19.02
CA PRO A 194 15.04 9.80 20.22
C PRO A 194 13.71 10.42 20.67
N ARG A 195 13.48 10.44 21.99
CA ARG A 195 12.31 11.07 22.63
C ARG A 195 10.97 10.36 22.37
N LEU A 196 10.95 9.16 21.80
CA LEU A 196 9.71 8.42 21.59
C LEU A 196 8.99 8.15 22.93
N ASP A 197 9.73 7.70 23.95
CA ASP A 197 9.18 7.49 25.28
C ASP A 197 8.62 8.79 25.88
N ASP A 198 9.36 9.89 25.78
CA ASP A 198 8.91 11.20 26.26
C ASP A 198 7.66 11.69 25.51
N TYR A 199 7.57 11.46 24.21
CA TYR A 199 6.45 11.87 23.36
C TYR A 199 5.17 11.10 23.68
N LEU A 200 5.29 9.81 24.03
CA LEU A 200 4.18 8.95 24.41
C LEU A 200 3.89 8.99 25.92
N SER A 201 4.77 9.61 26.71
CA SER A 201 4.59 9.78 28.16
C SER A 201 3.49 10.78 28.46
N ASP A 202 2.43 10.31 29.12
CA ASP A 202 1.30 11.14 29.52
C ASP A 202 0.75 10.67 30.87
N LYS A 203 0.25 11.61 31.68
CA LYS A 203 -0.34 11.29 33.00
C LYS A 203 -1.70 10.62 32.89
N GLN A 204 -2.46 10.94 31.84
CA GLN A 204 -3.82 10.46 31.61
C GLN A 204 -3.84 9.23 30.68
N TYR A 205 -2.90 9.14 29.76
CA TYR A 205 -2.85 8.07 28.77
C TYR A 205 -1.66 7.14 29.03
N SER A 206 -1.95 5.94 29.53
CA SER A 206 -0.94 4.91 29.75
C SER A 206 -0.59 4.21 28.43
N VAL A 207 0.56 4.55 27.86
CA VAL A 207 1.14 3.88 26.68
C VAL A 207 2.30 3.01 27.13
N LYS A 208 2.30 1.74 26.71
CA LYS A 208 3.41 0.82 26.91
C LYS A 208 3.93 0.34 25.55
N ILE A 209 5.24 0.50 25.34
CA ILE A 209 5.93 -0.04 24.18
C ILE A 209 6.40 -1.46 24.50
N HIS A 210 6.14 -2.40 23.59
CA HIS A 210 6.56 -3.80 23.66
C HIS A 210 7.35 -4.19 22.40
N PRO A 211 8.21 -5.21 22.47
CA PRO A 211 8.83 -5.77 21.27
C PRO A 211 7.80 -6.29 20.27
N TYR A 212 8.01 -6.02 18.98
CA TYR A 212 7.13 -6.44 17.87
C TYR A 212 6.80 -7.94 17.89
N SER A 213 7.78 -8.78 18.27
CA SER A 213 7.64 -10.23 18.35
C SER A 213 6.69 -10.72 19.45
N GLU A 214 6.39 -9.89 20.46
CA GLU A 214 5.55 -10.29 21.59
C GLU A 214 4.05 -10.13 21.30
N PHE A 215 3.68 -9.46 20.20
CA PHE A 215 2.29 -9.09 19.90
C PHE A 215 1.30 -10.26 20.00
N PHE A 216 1.56 -11.39 19.34
CA PHE A 216 0.60 -12.51 19.32
C PHE A 216 0.40 -13.15 20.70
N ASN A 217 1.48 -13.33 21.46
CA ASN A 217 1.42 -13.91 22.81
C ASN A 217 0.72 -12.94 23.78
N TYR A 218 1.00 -11.65 23.65
CA TYR A 218 0.38 -10.61 24.48
C TYR A 218 -1.11 -10.46 24.16
N LEU A 219 -1.50 -10.47 22.88
CA LEU A 219 -2.90 -10.43 22.46
C LEU A 219 -3.68 -11.59 23.09
N GLU A 220 -3.18 -12.82 22.95
CA GLU A 220 -3.79 -14.01 23.55
C GLU A 220 -3.94 -13.84 25.07
N THR A 221 -2.88 -13.37 25.75
CA THR A 221 -2.89 -13.13 27.20
C THR A 221 -3.93 -12.09 27.61
N VAL A 222 -4.02 -10.96 26.91
CA VAL A 222 -4.95 -9.87 27.23
C VAL A 222 -6.40 -10.28 26.98
N VAL A 223 -6.67 -11.04 25.93
CA VAL A 223 -8.02 -11.52 25.60
C VAL A 223 -8.51 -12.53 26.63
N HIS A 224 -7.65 -13.45 27.08
CA HIS A 224 -8.01 -14.44 28.11
C HIS A 224 -8.09 -13.84 29.52
N ASN A 225 -7.28 -12.82 29.82
CA ASN A 225 -7.30 -12.13 31.10
C ASN A 225 -8.29 -10.96 31.16
N SER A 226 -8.94 -10.61 30.04
CA SER A 226 -10.03 -9.64 30.06
C SER A 226 -11.11 -10.23 30.95
N PRO A 227 -11.43 -9.59 32.08
CA PRO A 227 -12.21 -10.26 33.11
C PRO A 227 -13.56 -10.67 32.54
N GLU A 228 -13.97 -11.91 32.80
CA GLU A 228 -15.38 -12.38 32.72
C GLU A 228 -16.31 -11.61 33.69
N LYS A 229 -15.96 -10.38 34.06
CA LYS A 229 -16.71 -9.51 34.96
C LYS A 229 -17.39 -8.48 34.09
N HIS A 230 -18.55 -8.83 33.56
CA HIS A 230 -19.80 -8.08 33.70
C HIS A 230 -20.90 -8.84 32.94
N LEU A 231 -21.58 -9.73 33.66
CA LEU A 231 -22.73 -10.53 33.25
C LEU A 231 -22.45 -11.65 32.21
N PRO A 232 -22.90 -12.90 32.45
CA PRO A 232 -22.83 -14.01 31.49
C PRO A 232 -23.61 -13.79 30.17
N LEU A 233 -24.18 -12.60 29.96
CA LEU A 233 -25.00 -12.23 28.81
C LEU A 233 -24.34 -11.19 27.88
N GLN A 234 -23.15 -10.65 28.21
CA GLN A 234 -22.40 -9.74 27.33
C GLN A 234 -20.90 -10.03 27.37
N PRO A 235 -20.35 -10.82 26.41
CA PRO A 235 -18.92 -11.05 26.35
C PRO A 235 -18.17 -9.75 26.04
N SER A 236 -17.00 -9.56 26.67
CA SER A 236 -16.04 -8.51 26.29
C SER A 236 -15.72 -8.65 24.80
N ARG A 237 -15.98 -7.60 24.01
CA ARG A 237 -15.78 -7.65 22.55
C ARG A 237 -14.45 -7.01 22.14
N VAL A 238 -13.81 -7.66 21.18
CA VAL A 238 -12.58 -7.22 20.53
C VAL A 238 -12.92 -6.76 19.12
N TRP A 239 -12.75 -5.47 18.86
CA TRP A 239 -12.94 -4.87 17.54
C TRP A 239 -11.75 -5.21 16.65
N LEU A 240 -12.07 -5.86 15.52
CA LEU A 240 -11.15 -6.26 14.46
C LEU A 240 -11.59 -5.64 13.14
N ASP A 241 -10.63 -5.17 12.35
CA ASP A 241 -10.91 -4.84 10.96
C ASP A 241 -11.20 -6.10 10.13
N ILE A 242 -11.98 -5.97 9.07
CA ILE A 242 -12.34 -7.06 8.16
C ILE A 242 -11.12 -7.67 7.42
N SER A 243 -10.03 -6.91 7.31
CA SER A 243 -8.77 -7.35 6.69
C SER A 243 -7.81 -8.01 7.69
N ALA A 244 -8.18 -8.16 8.96
CA ALA A 244 -7.32 -8.77 9.97
C ALA A 244 -6.91 -10.19 9.56
N SER A 245 -5.62 -10.50 9.73
CA SER A 245 -5.07 -11.80 9.34
C SER A 245 -5.65 -12.94 10.16
N TYR A 246 -5.72 -14.13 9.58
CA TYR A 246 -6.20 -15.33 10.24
C TYR A 246 -5.48 -15.58 11.58
N ALA A 247 -4.18 -15.33 11.64
CA ALA A 247 -3.36 -15.47 12.84
C ALA A 247 -3.76 -14.51 13.98
N ILE A 248 -4.28 -13.31 13.68
CA ILE A 248 -4.78 -12.38 14.70
C ILE A 248 -6.13 -12.86 15.22
N VAL A 249 -7.05 -13.11 14.28
CA VAL A 249 -8.44 -13.45 14.61
C VAL A 249 -8.53 -14.74 15.43
N THR A 250 -7.72 -15.74 15.10
CA THR A 250 -7.75 -17.04 15.82
C THR A 250 -7.20 -16.99 17.24
N LYS A 251 -6.52 -15.90 17.65
CA LYS A 251 -6.15 -15.65 19.04
C LYS A 251 -7.31 -15.15 19.90
N ILE A 252 -8.45 -14.85 19.29
CA ILE A 252 -9.63 -14.29 19.94
C ILE A 252 -10.78 -15.31 19.88
N PRO A 253 -11.45 -15.63 21.00
CA PRO A 253 -12.62 -16.51 20.99
C PRO A 253 -13.74 -16.00 20.08
N GLU A 254 -14.43 -16.89 19.37
CA GLU A 254 -15.46 -16.53 18.37
C GLU A 254 -16.55 -15.60 18.92
N ASN A 255 -17.00 -15.85 20.14
CA ASN A 255 -18.04 -15.05 20.82
C ASN A 255 -17.58 -13.64 21.23
N GLN A 256 -16.28 -13.33 21.14
CA GLN A 256 -15.72 -12.02 21.46
C GLN A 256 -15.39 -11.18 20.21
N ARG A 257 -15.39 -11.78 19.01
CA ARG A 257 -14.97 -11.09 17.78
C ARG A 257 -16.03 -10.09 17.33
N LEU A 258 -15.63 -8.83 17.13
CA LEU A 258 -16.46 -7.79 16.55
C LEU A 258 -15.80 -7.29 15.26
N PHE A 259 -16.27 -7.78 14.11
CA PHE A 259 -15.81 -7.31 12.80
C PHE A 259 -16.58 -6.06 12.37
N HIS A 260 -15.85 -4.98 12.14
CA HIS A 260 -16.38 -3.74 11.57
C HIS A 260 -15.22 -2.94 10.98
N ILE A 261 -15.51 -2.02 10.05
CA ILE A 261 -14.50 -1.06 9.56
C ILE A 261 -13.80 -0.41 10.76
N SER A 262 -12.47 -0.32 10.72
CA SER A 262 -11.70 0.31 11.79
C SER A 262 -12.18 1.74 12.08
N PRO A 263 -12.33 2.13 13.37
CA PRO A 263 -12.67 3.52 13.71
C PRO A 263 -11.58 4.50 13.26
N VAL A 264 -10.33 4.05 13.17
CA VAL A 264 -9.21 4.87 12.69
C VAL A 264 -9.31 5.08 11.18
N ALA A 265 -9.70 4.05 10.41
CA ALA A 265 -9.98 4.16 8.98
C ALA A 265 -11.10 5.16 8.70
N GLU A 266 -12.21 5.07 9.44
CA GLU A 266 -13.32 6.03 9.34
C GLU A 266 -12.84 7.46 9.65
N MET A 267 -12.13 7.66 10.76
CA MET A 267 -11.66 8.98 11.18
C MET A 267 -10.66 9.61 10.20
N LYS A 268 -9.70 8.85 9.67
CA LYS A 268 -8.68 9.38 8.74
C LYS A 268 -9.18 9.54 7.30
N SER A 269 -10.35 8.98 6.98
CA SER A 269 -10.97 9.16 5.66
C SER A 269 -11.38 10.62 5.44
N ILE A 270 -11.83 11.30 6.50
CA ILE A 270 -12.25 12.70 6.51
C ILE A 270 -11.12 13.58 7.03
N LYS A 271 -10.51 14.37 6.14
CA LYS A 271 -9.35 15.21 6.47
C LYS A 271 -9.81 16.45 7.24
N SER A 272 -9.09 16.79 8.31
CA SER A 272 -9.25 18.06 9.01
C SER A 272 -8.85 19.24 8.11
N LEU A 273 -9.26 20.45 8.48
CA LEU A 273 -8.87 21.66 7.74
C LEU A 273 -7.35 21.84 7.68
N SER A 274 -6.63 21.51 8.77
CA SER A 274 -5.17 21.55 8.82
C SER A 274 -4.54 20.57 7.83
N GLU A 275 -5.03 19.31 7.80
CA GLU A 275 -4.56 18.31 6.83
C GLU A 275 -4.86 18.76 5.39
N LEU A 276 -6.06 19.28 5.11
CA LEU A 276 -6.44 19.78 3.79
C LEU A 276 -5.55 20.94 3.32
N ASN A 277 -5.19 21.86 4.22
CA ASN A 277 -4.30 22.97 3.88
C ASN A 277 -2.90 22.49 3.53
N GLY A 278 -2.34 21.58 4.34
CA GLY A 278 -1.04 20.96 4.02
C GLY A 278 -1.06 20.21 2.68
N ILE A 279 -2.12 19.45 2.42
CA ILE A 279 -2.33 18.74 1.15
C ILE A 279 -2.38 19.72 -0.03
N ARG A 280 -3.06 20.87 0.09
CA ARG A 280 -3.09 21.88 -0.98
C ARG A 280 -1.72 22.47 -1.25
N GLU A 281 -0.97 22.82 -0.20
CA GLU A 281 0.37 23.41 -0.33
C GLU A 281 1.35 22.46 -1.04
N ILE A 282 1.33 21.17 -0.68
CA ILE A 282 2.20 20.18 -1.33
C ILE A 282 1.76 19.88 -2.77
N HIS A 283 0.45 19.91 -3.08
CA HIS A 283 0.00 19.74 -4.47
C HIS A 283 0.43 20.91 -5.34
N ILE A 284 0.43 22.15 -4.82
CA ILE A 284 0.97 23.31 -5.54
C ILE A 284 2.47 23.10 -5.79
N THR A 285 3.22 22.73 -4.76
CA THR A 285 4.67 22.51 -4.86
C THR A 285 5.02 21.42 -5.88
N ASP A 286 4.37 20.26 -5.79
CA ASP A 286 4.58 19.14 -6.71
C ASP A 286 4.11 19.45 -8.14
N SER A 287 3.07 20.27 -8.29
CA SER A 287 2.62 20.74 -9.62
C SER A 287 3.67 21.62 -10.29
N LEU A 288 4.39 22.45 -9.53
CA LEU A 288 5.48 23.26 -10.08
C LEU A 288 6.65 22.40 -10.57
N VAL A 289 7.01 21.34 -9.83
CA VAL A 289 7.99 20.33 -10.26
C VAL A 289 7.56 19.71 -11.59
N LEU A 290 6.29 19.30 -11.70
CA LEU A 290 5.77 18.68 -12.92
C LEU A 290 5.73 19.67 -14.10
N CYS A 291 5.39 20.93 -13.86
CA CYS A 291 5.43 21.97 -14.89
C CYS A 291 6.85 22.17 -15.44
N ASP A 292 7.86 22.26 -14.56
CA ASP A 292 9.27 22.39 -14.97
C ASP A 292 9.71 21.19 -15.79
N PHE A 293 9.38 19.99 -15.32
CA PHE A 293 9.69 18.74 -16.01
C PHE A 293 9.03 18.67 -17.41
N LEU A 294 7.75 18.99 -17.52
CA LEU A 294 7.03 18.93 -18.80
C LEU A 294 7.55 19.98 -19.79
N ALA A 295 7.87 21.19 -19.31
CA ALA A 295 8.49 22.23 -20.12
C ALA A 295 9.86 21.80 -20.65
N TRP A 296 10.70 21.21 -19.79
CA TRP A 296 11.98 20.63 -20.19
C TRP A 296 11.81 19.53 -21.25
N LEU A 297 10.87 18.60 -21.02
CA LEU A 297 10.64 17.47 -21.94
C LEU A 297 10.18 17.94 -23.31
N GLU A 298 9.31 18.96 -23.37
CA GLU A 298 8.85 19.57 -24.62
C GLU A 298 10.02 20.27 -25.36
N ASP A 299 10.86 21.02 -24.65
CA ASP A 299 12.05 21.67 -25.23
C ASP A 299 13.05 20.65 -25.80
N GLU A 300 13.30 19.55 -25.11
CA GLU A 300 14.19 18.47 -25.58
C GLU A 300 13.63 17.76 -26.82
N ALA A 301 12.33 17.44 -26.81
CA ALA A 301 11.65 16.85 -27.96
C ALA A 301 11.73 17.76 -29.21
N ASN A 302 11.57 19.07 -29.02
CA ASN A 302 11.68 20.05 -30.11
C ASN A 302 13.11 20.19 -30.66
N GLN A 303 14.14 20.02 -29.82
CA GLN A 303 15.52 20.05 -30.30
C GLN A 303 15.89 18.83 -31.15
N ILE A 304 15.30 17.67 -30.88
CA ILE A 304 15.44 16.46 -31.72
C ILE A 304 14.94 16.73 -33.15
N ASN A 305 13.86 17.51 -33.33
CA ASN A 305 13.34 17.91 -34.64
C ASN A 305 14.34 18.73 -35.48
N ASN A 306 15.12 19.62 -34.84
CA ASN A 306 15.95 20.59 -35.56
C ASN A 306 17.33 20.04 -35.99
N ASN A 307 17.76 18.90 -35.45
CA ASN A 307 19.06 18.27 -35.73
C ASN A 307 18.94 17.05 -36.66
N SER A 308 18.11 17.13 -37.71
CA SER A 308 17.98 16.10 -38.73
C SER A 308 19.25 15.97 -39.60
N CYS A 309 20.30 15.37 -39.06
CA CYS A 309 21.33 14.72 -39.87
C CYS A 309 21.97 13.57 -39.07
N CYS A 310 21.45 12.37 -39.32
CA CYS A 310 22.17 11.10 -39.20
C CYS A 310 23.12 10.97 -38.00
N LYS A 311 22.63 10.69 -36.78
CA LYS A 311 23.50 10.19 -35.72
C LYS A 311 22.87 9.04 -34.94
N GLN A 312 23.56 7.90 -35.01
CA GLN A 312 23.38 6.77 -34.10
C GLN A 312 23.58 7.22 -32.64
N SER A 313 23.05 6.43 -31.71
CA SER A 313 22.87 6.65 -30.25
C SER A 313 24.06 7.10 -29.39
N HIS A 314 25.17 7.57 -29.96
CA HIS A 314 26.42 7.85 -29.24
C HIS A 314 26.92 9.29 -29.33
N ASP A 315 26.15 10.22 -29.89
CA ASP A 315 26.61 11.60 -30.11
C ASP A 315 25.68 12.67 -29.49
N TYR A 316 24.97 12.33 -28.42
CA TYR A 316 24.21 13.30 -27.63
C TYR A 316 25.16 14.21 -26.86
N LYS A 317 25.20 15.50 -27.22
CA LYS A 317 25.92 16.51 -26.44
C LYS A 317 25.04 16.92 -25.25
N PRO A 318 25.62 17.10 -24.04
CA PRO A 318 24.89 17.63 -22.90
C PRO A 318 24.35 19.03 -23.22
N ILE A 319 23.04 19.21 -23.13
CA ILE A 319 22.39 20.52 -23.27
C ILE A 319 22.28 21.15 -21.87
N LYS A 320 22.53 22.47 -21.80
CA LYS A 320 22.58 23.21 -20.53
C LYS A 320 21.17 23.45 -20.02
N PRO A 321 20.88 23.19 -18.73
CA PRO A 321 19.57 23.40 -18.14
C PRO A 321 19.13 24.87 -18.26
N ASN A 322 17.83 25.07 -18.51
CA ASN A 322 17.20 26.39 -18.49
C ASN A 322 17.33 26.97 -17.07
N THR A 323 17.97 28.13 -16.94
CA THR A 323 18.29 28.78 -15.65
C THR A 323 17.31 29.90 -15.30
N VAL A 324 16.25 30.09 -16.09
CA VAL A 324 15.36 31.24 -15.94
C VAL A 324 13.91 30.78 -16.02
N ASN A 325 13.24 30.79 -14.85
CA ASN A 325 11.83 30.49 -14.58
C ASN A 325 11.42 29.01 -14.45
N GLY A 326 11.86 28.37 -13.35
CA GLY A 326 11.23 27.16 -12.81
C GLY A 326 10.80 27.33 -11.34
N ALA A 327 10.36 26.27 -10.68
CA ALA A 327 9.88 26.15 -9.29
C ALA A 327 10.86 26.64 -8.19
N GLY A 328 11.98 27.25 -8.58
CA GLY A 328 13.06 27.71 -7.68
C GLY A 328 13.93 26.57 -7.17
N LEU A 329 13.84 25.38 -7.78
CA LEU A 329 14.64 24.22 -7.41
C LEU A 329 16.11 24.39 -7.82
N PRO A 330 17.05 23.71 -7.12
CA PRO A 330 18.43 23.61 -7.56
C PRO A 330 18.52 23.10 -9.00
N VAL A 331 19.53 23.57 -9.73
CA VAL A 331 19.78 23.10 -11.09
C VAL A 331 20.23 21.65 -11.04
N ILE A 332 19.40 20.74 -11.55
CA ILE A 332 19.73 19.32 -11.75
C ILE A 332 20.16 19.12 -13.21
N THR A 333 21.23 18.36 -13.40
CA THR A 333 21.70 18.03 -14.75
C THR A 333 20.71 17.07 -15.41
N PRO A 334 20.11 17.42 -16.56
CA PRO A 334 19.21 16.53 -17.27
C PRO A 334 19.95 15.32 -17.87
N PRO A 335 19.24 14.20 -18.15
CA PRO A 335 19.84 13.02 -18.75
C PRO A 335 20.36 13.31 -20.16
N LEU A 336 21.43 12.62 -20.56
CA LEU A 336 22.03 12.75 -21.90
C LEU A 336 21.21 12.06 -22.99
N VAL A 337 20.44 11.04 -22.64
CA VAL A 337 19.65 10.23 -23.56
C VAL A 337 18.22 10.19 -23.05
N LEU A 338 17.27 10.45 -23.95
CA LEU A 338 15.85 10.49 -23.61
C LEU A 338 15.22 9.09 -23.77
N THR A 339 15.07 8.39 -22.65
CA THR A 339 14.35 7.11 -22.55
C THR A 339 13.30 7.21 -21.46
N GLU A 340 12.39 6.25 -21.43
CA GLU A 340 11.36 6.18 -20.38
C GLU A 340 11.99 6.16 -18.97
N ALA A 341 13.03 5.35 -18.76
CA ALA A 341 13.76 5.26 -17.49
C ALA A 341 14.52 6.54 -17.13
N SER A 342 15.29 7.11 -18.07
CA SER A 342 16.09 8.31 -17.76
C SER A 342 15.20 9.52 -17.45
N THR A 343 14.04 9.58 -18.10
CA THR A 343 13.04 10.62 -17.89
C THR A 343 12.31 10.46 -16.56
N ALA A 344 11.97 9.21 -16.18
CA ALA A 344 11.42 8.91 -14.85
C ALA A 344 12.40 9.32 -13.74
N GLN A 345 13.66 8.88 -13.86
CA GLN A 345 14.70 9.20 -12.89
C GLN A 345 14.91 10.72 -12.77
N TYR A 346 14.91 11.44 -13.89
CA TYR A 346 15.04 12.90 -13.86
C TYR A 346 13.89 13.58 -13.12
N LEU A 347 12.64 13.15 -13.35
CA LEU A 347 11.48 13.67 -12.61
C LEU A 347 11.57 13.35 -11.12
N ASP A 348 12.00 12.14 -10.77
CA ASP A 348 12.17 11.72 -9.37
C ASP A 348 13.26 12.55 -8.66
N GLU A 349 14.37 12.84 -9.37
CA GLU A 349 15.43 13.72 -8.89
C GLU A 349 14.94 15.16 -8.71
N LEU A 350 14.21 15.72 -9.68
CA LEU A 350 13.60 17.06 -9.55
C LEU A 350 12.69 17.13 -8.32
N ARG A 351 11.81 16.14 -8.16
CA ARG A 351 10.89 16.05 -7.02
C ARG A 351 11.61 15.94 -5.69
N SER A 352 12.75 15.23 -5.64
CA SER A 352 13.54 15.07 -4.42
C SER A 352 14.08 16.39 -3.85
N GLN A 353 14.15 17.44 -4.67
CA GLN A 353 14.59 18.77 -4.25
C GLN A 353 13.47 19.64 -3.68
N ALA A 354 12.22 19.21 -3.81
CA ALA A 354 11.09 19.96 -3.29
C ALA A 354 11.13 20.03 -1.76
N LYS A 355 10.67 21.16 -1.22
CA LYS A 355 10.61 21.39 0.22
C LYS A 355 9.78 20.29 0.89
N ASP A 356 10.27 19.78 2.02
CA ASP A 356 9.59 18.77 2.84
C ASP A 356 9.34 17.42 2.13
N PHE A 357 10.02 17.16 1.00
CA PHE A 357 10.01 15.86 0.33
C PHE A 357 10.57 14.77 1.25
N PHE A 358 9.90 13.61 1.24
CA PHE A 358 10.25 12.45 2.05
C PHE A 358 10.64 11.25 1.19
N SER A 359 9.81 10.89 0.22
CA SER A 359 10.03 9.81 -0.73
C SER A 359 9.11 9.97 -1.93
N LEU A 360 9.22 9.12 -2.95
CA LEU A 360 8.15 8.96 -3.94
C LEU A 360 6.91 8.31 -3.28
N SER A 361 5.72 8.53 -3.82
CA SER A 361 4.48 7.88 -3.35
C SER A 361 4.16 6.56 -4.05
N PHE A 362 4.81 6.31 -5.19
CA PHE A 362 4.89 5.03 -5.90
C PHE A 362 6.03 5.08 -6.93
N SER A 363 6.34 3.97 -7.58
CA SER A 363 7.32 3.95 -8.67
C SER A 363 6.77 4.72 -9.88
N THR A 364 7.48 5.75 -10.33
CA THR A 364 7.08 6.57 -11.48
C THR A 364 6.87 5.69 -12.72
N ILE A 365 5.67 5.77 -13.29
CA ILE A 365 5.34 5.21 -14.60
C ILE A 365 5.69 6.28 -15.61
N SER A 366 6.67 6.02 -16.47
CA SER A 366 7.06 6.87 -17.59
C SER A 366 7.03 5.98 -18.81
N CYS A 367 6.22 6.32 -19.80
CA CYS A 367 6.03 5.45 -20.96
C CYS A 367 5.79 6.22 -22.25
N ALA A 368 6.35 5.70 -23.33
CA ALA A 368 6.17 6.17 -24.69
C ALA A 368 5.38 5.16 -25.52
N ASP A 369 4.47 5.69 -26.34
CA ASP A 369 3.78 4.94 -27.38
C ASP A 369 3.10 3.67 -26.86
N ALA A 370 3.45 2.49 -27.38
CA ALA A 370 2.82 1.22 -27.03
C ALA A 370 2.95 0.86 -25.54
N ASN A 371 4.00 1.32 -24.85
CA ASN A 371 4.18 1.05 -23.42
C ASN A 371 3.14 1.78 -22.57
N GLY A 372 2.57 2.89 -23.07
CA GLY A 372 1.45 3.59 -22.43
C GLY A 372 0.15 2.79 -22.37
N ALA A 373 0.03 1.70 -23.13
CA ALA A 373 -1.11 0.78 -23.05
C ALA A 373 -0.99 -0.26 -21.92
N ILE A 374 0.18 -0.34 -21.25
CA ILE A 374 0.41 -1.24 -20.12
C ILE A 374 0.19 -0.45 -18.83
N ILE A 375 -0.94 -0.67 -18.16
CA ILE A 375 -1.43 0.14 -17.03
C ILE A 375 -0.38 0.25 -15.91
N HIS A 376 0.25 -0.85 -15.51
CA HIS A 376 1.32 -0.88 -14.51
C HIS A 376 2.68 -1.15 -15.17
N TYR A 377 3.07 -0.28 -16.11
CA TYR A 377 4.38 -0.33 -16.74
C TYR A 377 5.46 0.24 -15.80
N HIS A 378 6.61 -0.43 -15.74
CA HIS A 378 7.78 0.06 -15.01
C HIS A 378 8.97 0.14 -15.95
N PRO A 379 9.51 1.34 -16.22
CA PRO A 379 10.69 1.47 -17.06
C PRO A 379 11.91 0.87 -16.38
N VAL A 380 12.71 0.12 -17.14
CA VAL A 380 13.96 -0.49 -16.67
C VAL A 380 15.13 0.16 -17.39
N GLU A 381 16.13 0.61 -16.62
CA GLU A 381 17.35 1.20 -17.18
C GLU A 381 18.04 0.23 -18.15
N GLY A 382 18.47 0.74 -19.30
CA GLY A 382 19.10 -0.07 -20.35
C GLY A 382 18.15 -0.92 -21.20
N GLN A 383 16.87 -1.03 -20.83
CA GLN A 383 15.86 -1.82 -21.57
C GLN A 383 14.63 -0.99 -22.00
N SER A 384 14.57 0.27 -21.56
CA SER A 384 13.44 1.18 -21.83
C SER A 384 13.44 1.71 -23.26
N ALA A 385 12.25 2.01 -23.78
CA ALA A 385 12.10 2.58 -25.11
C ALA A 385 12.62 4.04 -25.14
N PRO A 386 13.16 4.50 -26.30
CA PRO A 386 13.47 5.90 -26.49
C PRO A 386 12.19 6.74 -26.58
N ILE A 387 12.24 7.96 -26.05
CA ILE A 387 11.17 8.95 -26.26
C ILE A 387 11.56 9.79 -27.48
N THR A 388 10.61 9.97 -28.40
CA THR A 388 10.83 10.74 -29.63
C THR A 388 9.98 12.01 -29.68
N ASN A 389 10.34 12.91 -30.58
CA ASN A 389 9.58 14.10 -30.96
C ASN A 389 8.22 13.83 -31.64
N THR A 390 7.81 12.56 -31.76
CA THR A 390 6.49 12.16 -32.27
C THR A 390 5.78 11.21 -31.32
N SER A 391 6.37 10.94 -30.15
CA SER A 391 5.79 9.98 -29.22
C SER A 391 4.55 10.56 -28.54
N ILE A 392 3.54 9.70 -28.32
CA ILE A 392 2.60 9.91 -27.23
C ILE A 392 3.29 9.51 -25.94
N TYR A 393 3.32 10.42 -24.96
CA TYR A 393 4.04 10.22 -23.70
C TYR A 393 3.06 10.28 -22.53
N LEU A 394 3.13 9.29 -21.66
CA LEU A 394 2.39 9.24 -20.41
C LEU A 394 3.37 9.21 -19.24
N VAL A 395 3.08 10.04 -18.23
CA VAL A 395 3.77 10.01 -16.94
C VAL A 395 2.74 9.93 -15.83
N ASP A 396 2.88 8.93 -14.96
CA ASP A 396 2.15 8.79 -13.70
C ASP A 396 3.15 8.79 -12.57
N SER A 397 3.06 9.77 -11.66
CA SER A 397 4.07 9.98 -10.64
C SER A 397 3.52 10.69 -9.41
N GLY A 398 4.26 10.63 -8.31
CA GLY A 398 3.89 11.37 -7.11
C GLY A 398 4.95 11.31 -6.01
N GLY A 399 4.75 12.16 -5.00
CA GLY A 399 5.64 12.30 -3.85
C GLY A 399 4.92 12.13 -2.51
N GLN A 400 5.66 11.63 -1.53
CA GLN A 400 5.38 11.76 -0.11
C GLN A 400 6.11 12.99 0.42
N TYR A 401 5.37 13.84 1.10
CA TYR A 401 5.84 15.05 1.75
C TYR A 401 5.46 15.00 3.24
N LEU A 402 6.09 15.84 4.06
CA LEU A 402 5.77 15.91 5.50
C LEU A 402 4.26 16.11 5.76
N THR A 403 3.60 16.88 4.89
CA THR A 403 2.21 17.33 5.05
C THR A 403 1.26 16.82 3.96
N GLY A 404 1.64 15.78 3.21
CA GLY A 404 0.71 15.16 2.28
C GLY A 404 1.36 14.23 1.27
N THR A 405 0.52 13.70 0.40
CA THR A 405 0.89 12.74 -0.64
C THR A 405 0.30 13.24 -1.95
N THR A 406 1.07 13.18 -3.03
CA THR A 406 0.60 13.48 -4.39
C THR A 406 0.55 12.22 -5.24
N ASP A 407 -0.33 12.28 -6.23
CA ASP A 407 -0.53 11.28 -7.27
C ASP A 407 -1.11 12.02 -8.49
N VAL A 408 -0.37 12.00 -9.60
CA VAL A 408 -0.74 12.76 -10.79
C VAL A 408 -0.27 12.06 -12.06
N THR A 409 -1.24 11.83 -12.95
CA THR A 409 -1.00 11.38 -14.32
C THR A 409 -1.16 12.50 -15.34
N ARG A 410 -0.27 12.57 -16.33
CA ARG A 410 -0.44 13.39 -17.54
C ARG A 410 -0.11 12.57 -18.79
N THR A 411 -0.87 12.81 -19.85
CA THR A 411 -0.58 12.29 -21.19
C THR A 411 -0.46 13.46 -22.14
N ILE A 412 0.65 13.54 -22.86
CA ILE A 412 0.96 14.56 -23.86
C ILE A 412 1.38 13.89 -25.17
N HIS A 413 1.43 14.68 -26.24
CA HIS A 413 1.99 14.24 -27.51
C HIS A 413 3.13 15.21 -27.87
N LEU A 414 4.31 14.67 -28.17
CA LEU A 414 5.53 15.47 -28.40
C LEU A 414 5.70 15.98 -29.84
N GLY A 415 4.78 15.58 -30.72
CA GLY A 415 4.67 16.06 -32.10
C GLY A 415 3.21 16.22 -32.53
N GLU A 416 2.84 15.78 -33.72
CA GLU A 416 1.45 15.83 -34.22
C GLU A 416 0.64 14.55 -33.93
N PRO A 417 -0.41 14.59 -33.07
CA PRO A 417 -1.19 13.40 -32.74
C PRO A 417 -2.15 13.01 -33.86
N THR A 418 -2.39 11.71 -34.01
CA THR A 418 -3.38 11.15 -34.92
C THR A 418 -4.81 11.50 -34.48
N LEU A 419 -5.77 11.38 -35.39
CA LEU A 419 -7.19 11.58 -35.07
C LEU A 419 -7.68 10.59 -34.00
N GLU A 420 -7.20 9.35 -34.05
CA GLU A 420 -7.53 8.32 -33.07
C GLU A 420 -7.03 8.69 -31.67
N GLN A 421 -5.76 9.10 -31.54
CA GLN A 421 -5.18 9.56 -30.27
C GLN A 421 -5.97 10.75 -29.70
N LYS A 422 -6.31 11.74 -30.54
CA LYS A 422 -7.14 12.90 -30.14
C LYS A 422 -8.52 12.47 -29.63
N ASN A 423 -9.17 11.54 -30.31
CA ASN A 423 -10.50 11.04 -29.93
C ASN A 423 -10.47 10.27 -28.60
N CYS A 424 -9.49 9.38 -28.41
CA CYS A 424 -9.31 8.63 -27.17
C CYS A 424 -9.03 9.57 -25.99
N TYR A 425 -8.04 10.47 -26.14
CA TYR A 425 -7.70 11.46 -25.12
C TYR A 425 -8.91 12.33 -24.73
N THR A 426 -9.62 12.86 -25.74
CA THR A 426 -10.80 13.72 -25.50
C THR A 426 -11.92 12.97 -24.78
N THR A 427 -12.11 11.68 -25.06
CA THR A 427 -13.13 10.85 -24.40
C THR A 427 -12.81 10.69 -22.91
N VAL A 428 -11.55 10.37 -22.57
CA VAL A 428 -11.09 10.29 -21.18
C VAL A 428 -11.21 11.65 -20.48
N LEU A 429 -10.77 12.73 -21.13
CA LEU A 429 -10.86 14.08 -20.58
C LEU A 429 -12.31 14.51 -20.28
N LYS A 430 -13.27 14.17 -21.16
CA LYS A 430 -14.68 14.44 -20.92
C LYS A 430 -15.21 13.73 -19.68
N ALA A 431 -14.84 12.47 -19.47
CA ALA A 431 -15.23 11.72 -18.28
C ALA A 431 -14.58 12.30 -17.01
N HIS A 432 -13.30 12.67 -17.08
CA HIS A 432 -12.58 13.30 -15.98
C HIS A 432 -13.24 14.62 -15.56
N ILE A 433 -13.54 15.51 -16.52
CA ILE A 433 -14.24 16.78 -16.26
C ILE A 433 -15.65 16.53 -15.70
N ALA A 434 -16.39 15.57 -16.27
CA ALA A 434 -17.74 15.25 -15.80
C ALA A 434 -17.76 14.82 -14.33
N LEU A 435 -16.79 14.02 -13.89
CA LEU A 435 -16.66 13.63 -12.49
C LEU A 435 -16.19 14.79 -11.61
N ALA A 436 -15.18 15.54 -12.04
CA ALA A 436 -14.62 16.66 -11.27
C ALA A 436 -15.62 17.80 -11.04
N MET A 437 -16.53 18.00 -11.99
CA MET A 437 -17.57 19.05 -11.95
C MET A 437 -18.93 18.52 -11.46
N GLN A 438 -19.00 17.26 -11.02
CA GLN A 438 -20.24 16.66 -10.56
C GLN A 438 -20.76 17.40 -9.31
N VAL A 439 -21.99 17.90 -9.39
CA VAL A 439 -22.73 18.40 -8.23
C VAL A 439 -23.70 17.32 -7.80
N SER A 440 -23.55 16.82 -6.58
CA SER A 440 -24.50 15.91 -5.96
C SER A 440 -25.41 16.66 -5.00
N ASP A 441 -26.70 16.34 -5.00
CA ASP A 441 -27.60 16.76 -3.95
C ASP A 441 -27.16 16.06 -2.66
N ASN A 442 -26.72 16.83 -1.66
CA ASN A 442 -26.24 16.35 -0.37
C ASN A 442 -27.38 15.66 0.41
N LEU A 443 -27.64 14.38 0.11
CA LEU A 443 -28.53 13.50 0.87
C LEU A 443 -27.82 12.76 2.02
N PHE A 444 -26.51 12.92 2.19
CA PHE A 444 -25.70 12.07 3.08
C PHE A 444 -25.09 12.78 4.32
N LEU A 445 -25.41 14.05 4.57
CA LEU A 445 -24.88 14.79 5.75
C LEU A 445 -25.89 14.98 6.90
N ASN A 446 -27.09 14.38 6.80
CA ASN A 446 -28.09 14.38 7.87
C ASN A 446 -28.24 12.98 8.48
N ASN A 447 -27.24 12.50 9.24
CA ASN A 447 -27.44 11.48 10.28
C ASN A 447 -26.29 11.49 11.28
#